data_AF-A0A2V6F647-F1
#
_entry.id   AF-A0A2V6F647-F1
#
_cell.length_a   1.000
_cell.length_b   1.000
_cell.length_c   1.000
_cell.angle_alpha   90.00
_cell.angle_beta   90.00
_cell.angle_gamma   90.00
#
_symmetry.space_group_name_H-M   'P 1'
#
loop_
_entity.id
_entity.type
_entity.pdbx_description
1 polymer ?
#
loop_
_entity_poly.entity_id
_entity_poly.type
_entity_poly.pdbx_seq_one_letter_code
_entity_poly.pdbx_strand_id
1 'polypeptide(L)'
;MPEKTFVTLAETDGTTAIVAPELGGWLLRYARRTPKHGWVEALHFSQAVVDRYPREMYAGAPVLFPLVSNNRVGDKEHHYEWNGNVFEMPQHGFARRSKWSILEQTATSITMELTDNEATRASYPCAFRFCLTYRLGRGRLHWEQVVENRSDAPLPFSA
;
A
#
# COMPACT_ATOMS: atom_id res chain seq x y z
N MET A 1 7.17 -16.83 14.29
CA MET A 1 6.85 -16.00 13.11
C MET A 1 7.78 -14.80 13.15
N PRO A 2 8.32 -14.31 12.02
CA PRO A 2 9.13 -13.09 12.05
C PRO A 2 8.31 -11.94 12.65
N GLU A 3 8.95 -11.13 13.46
CA GLU A 3 8.36 -9.97 14.13
C GLU A 3 7.98 -8.94 13.07
N LYS A 4 6.70 -8.57 13.00
CA LYS A 4 6.23 -7.56 12.06
C LYS A 4 6.76 -6.20 12.49
N THR A 5 7.50 -5.52 11.63
CA THR A 5 7.98 -4.18 11.93
C THR A 5 6.92 -3.15 11.54
N PHE A 6 6.38 -2.44 12.53
CA PHE A 6 5.60 -1.23 12.33
C PHE A 6 6.49 0.00 12.48
N VAL A 7 6.29 0.98 11.59
CA VAL A 7 7.01 2.25 11.63
C VAL A 7 6.06 3.33 12.11
N THR A 8 6.42 3.97 13.22
CA THR A 8 5.71 5.13 13.76
C THR A 8 6.37 6.41 13.26
N LEU A 9 5.60 7.26 12.61
CA LEU A 9 5.95 8.64 12.29
C LEU A 9 5.35 9.56 13.36
N ALA A 10 6.08 10.58 13.79
CA ALA A 10 5.64 11.52 14.81
C ALA A 10 6.14 12.95 14.54
N GLU A 11 5.24 13.93 14.58
CA GLU A 11 5.57 15.36 14.65
C GLU A 11 5.69 15.83 16.11
N THR A 12 6.38 16.96 16.31
CA THR A 12 6.52 17.60 17.63
C THR A 12 5.21 18.08 18.24
N ASP A 13 4.17 18.27 17.42
CA ASP A 13 2.82 18.65 17.87
C ASP A 13 1.98 17.45 18.37
N GLY A 14 2.56 16.24 18.35
CA GLY A 14 1.92 14.99 18.75
C GLY A 14 1.16 14.27 17.65
N THR A 15 1.11 14.81 16.43
CA THR A 15 0.55 14.11 15.27
C THR A 15 1.35 12.84 15.00
N THR A 16 0.68 11.71 14.79
CA THR A 16 1.34 10.43 14.53
C THR A 16 0.71 9.65 13.39
N ALA A 17 1.49 8.79 12.74
CA ALA A 17 1.01 7.79 11.80
C ALA A 17 1.73 6.47 12.02
N ILE A 18 1.07 5.34 11.75
CA ILE A 18 1.68 4.01 11.82
C ILE A 18 1.57 3.35 10.46
N VAL A 19 2.71 2.89 9.93
CA VAL A 19 2.84 2.21 8.64
C VAL A 19 3.37 0.80 8.85
N ALA A 20 2.88 -0.17 8.08
CA ALA A 20 3.36 -1.55 8.07
C ALA A 20 3.98 -1.91 6.71
N PRO A 21 5.30 -1.66 6.52
CA PRO A 21 6.00 -1.96 5.26
C PRO A 21 5.88 -3.43 4.84
N GLU A 22 6.00 -4.37 5.79
CA GLU A 22 5.89 -5.80 5.51
C GLU A 22 4.47 -6.28 5.19
N LEU A 23 3.46 -5.44 5.40
CA LEU A 23 2.05 -5.76 5.17
C LEU A 23 1.47 -4.86 4.07
N GLY A 24 2.14 -4.77 2.92
CA GLY A 24 1.63 -4.02 1.77
C GLY A 24 1.85 -2.51 1.82
N GLY A 25 2.84 -2.04 2.60
CA GLY A 25 3.04 -0.61 2.80
C GLY A 25 1.84 0.06 3.50
N TRP A 26 1.11 -0.70 4.30
CA TRP A 26 -0.22 -0.31 4.78
C TRP A 26 -0.15 0.81 5.83
N LEU A 27 -0.81 1.93 5.54
CA LEU A 27 -1.07 2.97 6.51
C LEU A 27 -2.18 2.51 7.46
N LEU A 28 -1.78 2.14 8.68
CA LEU A 28 -2.67 1.58 9.69
C LEU A 28 -3.39 2.65 10.49
N ARG A 29 -2.66 3.68 10.93
CA ARG A 29 -3.18 4.73 11.82
C ARG A 29 -2.71 6.10 11.39
N TYR A 30 -3.54 7.08 11.73
CA TYR A 30 -3.20 8.49 11.61
C TYR A 30 -3.96 9.27 12.68
N ALA A 31 -3.25 9.71 13.71
CA ALA A 31 -3.79 10.48 14.82
C ALA A 31 -3.39 11.94 14.68
N ARG A 32 -4.35 12.85 14.79
CA ARG A 32 -4.12 14.30 14.66
C ARG A 32 -5.05 15.09 15.56
N ARG A 33 -4.71 16.34 15.83
CA ARG A 33 -5.65 17.30 16.41
C ARG A 33 -6.47 17.99 15.31
N THR A 34 -7.75 18.17 15.56
CA THR A 34 -8.68 18.94 14.71
C THR A 34 -9.26 20.11 15.50
N PRO A 35 -9.60 21.23 14.83
CA PRO A 35 -10.19 22.38 15.52
C PRO A 35 -11.52 22.07 16.22
N LYS A 36 -12.35 21.21 15.62
CA LYS A 36 -13.72 20.94 16.09
C LYS A 36 -13.81 19.80 17.11
N HIS A 37 -12.98 18.76 16.96
CA HIS A 37 -13.12 17.51 17.72
C HIS A 37 -11.92 17.21 18.63
N GLY A 38 -10.92 18.10 18.68
CA GLY A 38 -9.70 17.82 19.43
C GLY A 38 -8.92 16.66 18.80
N TRP A 39 -8.38 15.77 19.62
CA TRP A 39 -7.65 14.59 19.17
C TRP A 39 -8.58 13.56 18.54
N VAL A 40 -8.22 13.09 17.34
CA VAL A 40 -8.95 12.04 16.63
C VAL A 40 -7.99 11.02 16.03
N GLU A 41 -8.41 9.76 16.02
CA GLU A 41 -7.93 8.77 15.06
C GLU A 41 -8.67 9.00 13.75
N ALA A 42 -7.98 9.57 12.76
CA ALA A 42 -8.60 9.94 11.49
C ALA A 42 -8.86 8.72 10.58
N LEU A 43 -8.23 7.58 10.86
CA LEU A 43 -8.46 6.31 10.17
C LEU A 43 -9.15 5.33 11.10
N HIS A 44 -10.13 4.61 10.58
CA HIS A 44 -10.69 3.47 11.28
C HIS A 44 -9.60 2.40 11.47
N PHE A 45 -9.31 2.06 12.72
CA PHE A 45 -8.33 1.04 13.08
C PHE A 45 -8.80 0.24 14.28
N SER A 46 -8.59 -1.08 14.25
CA SER A 46 -8.82 -1.96 15.38
C SER A 46 -7.65 -2.92 15.52
N GLN A 47 -6.91 -2.81 16.63
CA GLN A 47 -5.77 -3.68 16.92
C GLN A 47 -6.21 -5.15 16.94
N ALA A 48 -7.37 -5.45 17.55
CA ALA A 48 -7.93 -6.80 17.59
C ALA A 48 -8.19 -7.38 16.19
N VAL A 49 -8.56 -6.53 15.22
CA VAL A 49 -8.77 -6.95 13.83
C VAL A 49 -7.43 -7.23 13.13
N VAL A 50 -6.41 -6.40 13.36
CA VAL A 50 -5.06 -6.63 12.82
C VAL A 50 -4.42 -7.89 13.41
N ASP A 51 -4.59 -8.12 14.70
CA ASP A 51 -4.05 -9.29 15.38
C ASP A 51 -4.74 -10.58 14.88
N ARG A 52 -6.05 -10.53 14.68
CA ARG A 52 -6.85 -11.66 14.20
C ARG A 52 -6.67 -11.92 12.71
N TYR A 53 -6.54 -10.87 11.89
CA TYR A 53 -6.49 -10.96 10.44
C TYR A 53 -5.39 -10.07 9.84
N PRO A 54 -4.11 -10.40 10.09
CA PRO A 54 -3.00 -9.52 9.75
C PRO A 54 -2.76 -9.35 8.25
N ARG A 55 -3.48 -10.09 7.40
CA ARG A 55 -3.36 -10.06 5.94
C ARG A 55 -4.67 -9.70 5.22
N GLU A 56 -5.75 -9.45 5.96
CA GLU A 56 -7.09 -9.23 5.38
C GLU A 56 -7.56 -7.76 5.40
N MET A 57 -6.68 -6.82 5.75
CA MET A 57 -6.86 -5.37 5.49
C MET A 57 -8.26 -4.79 5.74
N TYR A 58 -8.80 -4.99 6.95
CA TYR A 58 -10.14 -4.51 7.35
C TYR A 58 -10.15 -3.08 7.95
N ALA A 59 -9.06 -2.34 7.81
CA ALA A 59 -8.86 -1.04 8.47
C ALA A 59 -7.79 -0.20 7.73
N GLY A 60 -7.57 1.04 8.17
CA GLY A 60 -6.53 1.91 7.62
C GLY A 60 -6.75 2.23 6.13
N ALA A 61 -5.65 2.45 5.40
CA ALA A 61 -5.66 2.74 3.98
C ALA A 61 -4.74 1.75 3.22
N PRO A 62 -5.30 0.74 2.52
CA PRO A 62 -4.52 -0.21 1.74
C PRO A 62 -4.03 0.37 0.41
N VAL A 63 -2.89 -0.10 -0.08
CA VAL A 63 -2.29 0.32 -1.36
C VAL A 63 -2.74 -0.63 -2.48
N LEU A 64 -3.52 -0.15 -3.44
CA LEU A 64 -4.07 -0.97 -4.51
C LEU A 64 -3.20 -0.79 -5.75
N PHE A 65 -2.60 -1.87 -6.26
CA PHE A 65 -1.81 -1.83 -7.50
C PHE A 65 -1.58 -3.26 -7.99
N PRO A 66 -1.61 -3.53 -9.31
CA PRO A 66 -1.84 -2.60 -10.43
C PRO A 66 -3.32 -2.43 -10.81
N LEU A 67 -4.25 -2.86 -9.95
CA LEU A 67 -5.69 -2.86 -10.19
C LEU A 67 -6.41 -2.35 -8.93
N VAL A 68 -7.44 -1.49 -9.09
CA VAL A 68 -8.20 -0.93 -7.96
C VAL A 68 -9.51 -1.66 -7.66
N SER A 69 -9.91 -2.65 -8.46
CA SER A 69 -11.13 -3.46 -8.27
C SER A 69 -10.87 -4.93 -8.66
N ASN A 70 -11.86 -5.65 -9.17
CA ASN A 70 -11.70 -6.90 -9.92
C ASN A 70 -11.91 -6.65 -11.43
N ASN A 71 -11.39 -7.57 -12.24
CA ASN A 71 -11.69 -7.69 -13.65
C ASN A 71 -12.27 -9.07 -13.93
N ARG A 72 -12.95 -9.20 -15.08
CA ARG A 72 -13.52 -10.45 -15.57
C ARG A 72 -13.25 -10.59 -17.07
N VAL A 73 -12.90 -11.80 -17.49
CA VAL A 73 -12.77 -12.17 -18.91
C VAL A 73 -13.69 -13.36 -19.19
N GLY A 74 -14.76 -13.14 -19.96
CA GLY A 74 -15.82 -14.16 -20.13
C GLY A 74 -16.41 -14.55 -18.77
N ASP A 75 -16.39 -15.84 -18.44
CA ASP A 75 -16.87 -16.37 -17.15
C ASP A 75 -15.78 -16.46 -16.07
N LYS A 76 -14.56 -15.95 -16.34
CA LYS A 76 -13.44 -15.97 -15.40
C LYS A 76 -13.37 -14.68 -14.59
N GLU A 77 -13.82 -14.72 -13.34
CA GLU A 77 -13.60 -13.67 -12.35
C GLU A 77 -12.12 -13.54 -11.97
N HIS A 78 -11.67 -12.36 -11.55
CA HIS A 78 -10.27 -12.09 -11.18
C HIS A 78 -9.28 -12.33 -12.32
N HIS A 79 -9.67 -12.03 -13.55
CA HIS A 79 -8.81 -12.14 -14.73
C HIS A 79 -8.86 -10.88 -15.59
N TYR A 80 -7.79 -10.59 -16.30
CA TYR A 80 -7.73 -9.54 -17.32
C TYR A 80 -7.00 -10.03 -18.57
N GLU A 81 -7.24 -9.38 -19.70
CA GLU A 81 -6.56 -9.67 -20.96
C GLU A 81 -5.49 -8.63 -21.25
N TRP A 82 -4.32 -9.09 -21.68
CA TRP A 82 -3.23 -8.24 -22.13
C TRP A 82 -2.44 -8.94 -23.24
N ASN A 83 -2.23 -8.24 -24.37
CA ASN A 83 -1.54 -8.77 -25.55
C ASN A 83 -2.04 -10.16 -25.99
N GLY A 84 -3.36 -10.37 -25.98
CA GLY A 84 -4.00 -11.63 -26.35
C GLY A 84 -3.83 -12.77 -25.34
N ASN A 85 -3.23 -12.51 -24.18
CA ASN A 85 -3.08 -13.48 -23.09
C ASN A 85 -4.00 -13.11 -21.93
N VAL A 86 -4.49 -14.12 -21.22
CA VAL A 86 -5.35 -13.95 -20.05
C VAL A 86 -4.55 -14.24 -18.79
N PHE A 87 -4.52 -13.28 -17.87
CA PHE A 87 -3.78 -13.36 -16.62
C PHE A 87 -4.74 -13.33 -15.44
N GLU A 88 -4.43 -14.13 -14.40
CA GLU A 88 -5.10 -14.03 -13.10
C GLU A 88 -4.60 -12.80 -12.36
N MET A 89 -5.51 -12.03 -11.77
CA MET A 89 -5.20 -10.86 -10.95
C MET A 89 -6.14 -10.83 -9.74
N PRO A 90 -5.62 -10.95 -8.51
CA PRO A 90 -6.46 -10.86 -7.32
C PRO A 90 -7.18 -9.50 -7.26
N GLN A 91 -8.35 -9.48 -6.61
CA GLN A 91 -9.07 -8.24 -6.36
C GLN A 91 -8.13 -7.19 -5.72
N HIS A 92 -8.14 -5.99 -6.26
CA HIS A 92 -7.31 -4.85 -5.86
C HIS A 92 -5.79 -5.05 -6.03
N GLY A 93 -5.39 -5.99 -6.88
CA GLY A 93 -4.00 -6.27 -7.18
C GLY A 93 -3.22 -6.91 -6.03
N PHE A 94 -1.90 -6.91 -6.17
CA PHE A 94 -0.98 -7.61 -5.25
C PHE A 94 -0.24 -6.69 -4.30
N ALA A 95 -0.17 -5.37 -4.54
CA ALA A 95 0.67 -4.46 -3.76
C ALA A 95 0.32 -4.48 -2.26
N ARG A 96 -0.98 -4.50 -1.94
CA ARG A 96 -1.53 -4.57 -0.59
C ARG A 96 -1.15 -5.84 0.19
N ARG A 97 -0.72 -6.90 -0.49
CA ARG A 97 -0.30 -8.17 0.11
C ARG A 97 1.21 -8.43 -0.04
N SER A 98 1.93 -7.49 -0.64
CA SER A 98 3.36 -7.61 -0.91
C SER A 98 4.19 -7.02 0.24
N LYS A 99 5.44 -7.47 0.37
CA LYS A 99 6.40 -6.81 1.26
C LYS A 99 7.03 -5.64 0.54
N TRP A 100 7.15 -4.52 1.25
CA TRP A 100 7.83 -3.33 0.76
C TRP A 100 9.16 -3.14 1.48
N SER A 101 10.20 -2.81 0.72
CA SER A 101 11.53 -2.47 1.26
C SER A 101 11.56 -1.00 1.68
N ILE A 102 12.14 -0.70 2.84
CA ILE A 102 12.33 0.70 3.28
C ILE A 102 13.55 1.27 2.55
N LEU A 103 13.38 2.39 1.86
CA LEU A 103 14.47 3.14 1.22
C LEU A 103 15.02 4.23 2.12
N GLU A 104 14.12 4.98 2.78
CA GLU A 104 14.47 6.08 3.66
C GLU A 104 13.43 6.19 4.78
N GLN A 105 13.90 6.56 5.98
CA GLN A 105 13.04 6.81 7.13
C GLN A 105 13.58 7.99 7.93
N THR A 106 12.69 8.89 8.31
CA THR A 106 12.93 9.95 9.29
C THR A 106 11.91 9.85 10.43
N ALA A 107 11.95 10.80 11.38
CA ALA A 107 10.92 10.87 12.42
C ALA A 107 9.52 11.16 11.84
N THR A 108 9.41 11.87 10.72
CA THR A 108 8.14 12.33 10.15
C THR A 108 7.84 11.75 8.77
N SER A 109 8.72 10.95 8.19
CA SER A 109 8.51 10.34 6.87
C SER A 109 9.05 8.92 6.77
N ILE A 110 8.47 8.15 5.85
CA ILE A 110 9.00 6.88 5.36
C ILE A 110 8.80 6.80 3.85
N THR A 111 9.85 6.42 3.14
CA THR A 111 9.83 6.09 1.71
C THR A 111 10.10 4.60 1.56
N MET A 112 9.20 3.90 0.89
CA MET A 112 9.28 2.45 0.68
C MET A 112 9.20 2.12 -0.81
N GLU A 113 9.62 0.92 -1.16
CA GLU A 113 9.65 0.42 -2.54
C GLU A 113 9.05 -0.98 -2.66
N LEU A 114 8.32 -1.18 -3.75
CA LEU A 114 7.93 -2.47 -4.30
C LEU A 114 8.44 -2.58 -5.74
N THR A 115 9.19 -3.63 -6.04
CA THR A 115 9.62 -3.97 -7.40
C THR A 115 9.00 -5.27 -7.87
N ASP A 116 8.98 -5.48 -9.17
CA ASP A 116 8.58 -6.76 -9.74
C ASP A 116 9.52 -7.90 -9.32
N ASN A 117 8.95 -9.10 -9.28
CA ASN A 117 9.60 -10.36 -8.94
C ASN A 117 8.89 -11.50 -9.70
N GLU A 118 9.36 -12.74 -9.54
CA GLU A 118 8.77 -13.89 -10.24
C GLU A 118 7.26 -14.05 -9.97
N ALA A 119 6.82 -13.89 -8.72
CA ALA A 119 5.42 -14.05 -8.34
C ALA A 119 4.51 -12.95 -8.91
N THR A 120 4.96 -11.69 -8.90
CA THR A 120 4.21 -10.58 -9.50
C THR A 120 4.17 -10.68 -11.02
N ARG A 121 5.29 -11.06 -11.66
CA ARG A 121 5.36 -11.23 -13.13
C ARG A 121 4.48 -12.35 -13.66
N ALA A 122 4.15 -13.36 -12.85
CA ALA A 122 3.19 -14.40 -13.20
C ALA A 122 1.76 -13.87 -13.39
N SER A 123 1.38 -12.79 -12.70
CA SER A 123 0.05 -12.15 -12.78
C SER A 123 0.05 -10.83 -13.56
N TYR A 124 1.19 -10.17 -13.65
CA TYR A 124 1.37 -8.87 -14.28
C TYR A 124 2.74 -8.82 -14.96
N PRO A 125 2.82 -9.14 -16.27
CA PRO A 125 4.07 -9.37 -16.98
C PRO A 125 4.78 -8.06 -17.37
N CYS A 126 4.88 -7.11 -16.43
CA CYS A 126 5.56 -5.83 -16.58
C CYS A 126 6.63 -5.71 -15.49
N ALA A 127 7.83 -5.27 -15.88
CA ALA A 127 8.83 -4.80 -14.95
C ALA A 127 8.48 -3.39 -14.44
N PHE A 128 8.58 -3.19 -13.13
CA PHE A 128 8.15 -1.96 -12.48
C PHE A 128 8.95 -1.65 -11.22
N ARG A 129 8.96 -0.36 -10.87
CA ARG A 129 9.31 0.09 -9.53
C ARG A 129 8.22 1.03 -9.04
N PHE A 130 7.70 0.74 -7.86
CA PHE A 130 6.70 1.58 -7.21
C PHE A 130 7.28 2.06 -5.88
N CYS A 131 7.55 3.36 -5.80
CA CYS A 131 7.89 4.05 -4.55
C CYS A 131 6.66 4.69 -3.92
N LEU A 132 6.51 4.52 -2.62
CA LEU A 132 5.45 5.09 -1.81
C LEU A 132 6.06 5.82 -0.62
N THR A 133 5.75 7.11 -0.51
CA THR A 133 6.20 7.95 0.59
C THR A 133 5.03 8.36 1.45
N TYR A 134 5.08 8.12 2.75
CA TYR A 134 4.21 8.76 3.73
C TYR A 134 4.99 9.83 4.49
N ARG A 135 4.41 11.03 4.64
CA ARG A 135 5.04 12.14 5.35
C ARG A 135 4.03 12.92 6.17
N LEU A 136 4.36 13.19 7.42
CA LEU A 136 3.65 14.14 8.27
C LEU A 136 4.18 15.56 8.07
N GLY A 137 3.29 16.54 8.17
CA GLY A 137 3.66 17.95 8.13
C GLY A 137 2.51 18.86 8.53
N ARG A 138 2.71 19.65 9.59
CA ARG A 138 1.72 20.63 10.11
C ARG A 138 0.38 19.96 10.43
N GLY A 139 0.42 18.79 11.07
CA GLY A 139 -0.76 18.02 11.43
C GLY A 139 -1.53 17.51 10.22
N ARG A 140 -0.84 17.31 9.08
CA ARG A 140 -1.38 16.71 7.84
C ARG A 140 -0.57 15.49 7.48
N LEU A 141 -1.25 14.48 6.95
CA LEU A 141 -0.62 13.34 6.29
C LEU A 141 -0.57 13.60 4.79
N HIS A 142 0.62 13.46 4.23
CA HIS A 142 0.89 13.46 2.81
C HIS A 142 1.26 12.04 2.38
N TRP A 143 0.78 11.62 1.22
CA TRP A 143 1.26 10.43 0.54
C TRP A 143 1.66 10.78 -0.88
N GLU A 144 2.75 10.19 -1.36
CA GLU A 144 3.26 10.36 -2.72
C GLU A 144 3.52 8.98 -3.33
N GLN A 145 3.08 8.79 -4.57
CA GLN A 145 3.21 7.56 -5.32
C GLN A 145 4.01 7.84 -6.58
N VAL A 146 5.12 7.13 -6.77
CA VAL A 146 5.95 7.21 -7.98
C VAL A 146 6.03 5.82 -8.58
N VAL A 147 5.41 5.64 -9.74
CA VAL A 147 5.44 4.38 -10.50
C VAL A 147 6.33 4.57 -11.73
N GLU A 148 7.38 3.77 -11.81
CA GLU A 148 8.35 3.73 -12.88
C GLU A 148 8.13 2.47 -13.73
N ASN A 149 7.88 2.65 -15.02
CA ASN A 149 7.87 1.57 -15.98
C ASN A 149 9.31 1.17 -16.33
N ARG A 150 9.69 -0.07 -16.03
CA ARG A 150 11.01 -0.65 -16.31
C ARG A 150 10.99 -1.68 -17.43
N SER A 151 9.87 -1.77 -18.13
CA SER A 151 9.69 -2.67 -19.27
C SER A 151 10.05 -1.96 -20.59
N ASP A 152 10.33 -2.73 -21.62
CA ASP A 152 10.46 -2.23 -23.00
C ASP A 152 9.09 -1.97 -23.68
N ALA A 153 7.99 -2.17 -22.95
CA ALA A 153 6.62 -2.03 -23.42
C ALA A 153 5.81 -1.12 -22.47
N PRO A 154 4.64 -0.58 -22.91
CA PRO A 154 3.77 0.20 -22.04
C PRO A 154 3.34 -0.56 -20.77
N LEU A 155 3.22 0.16 -19.65
CA LEU A 155 2.77 -0.35 -18.36
C LEU A 155 1.37 0.19 -18.03
N PRO A 156 0.29 -0.58 -18.28
CA PRO A 156 -1.07 -0.18 -17.94
C PRO A 156 -1.38 -0.49 -16.46
N PHE A 157 -1.74 0.51 -15.65
CA PHE A 157 -2.07 0.29 -14.25
C PHE A 157 -3.19 1.20 -13.72
N SER A 158 -3.70 0.87 -12.54
CA SER A 158 -4.46 1.75 -11.66
C SER A 158 -3.90 1.68 -10.24
N ALA A 159 -3.89 2.81 -9.54
CA ALA A 159 -3.38 2.96 -8.17
C ALA A 159 -4.17 4.01 -7.37
#